data_AF-A0A5C6VE13-F1
#
_entry.id   AF-A0A5C6VE13-F1
#
_cell.length_a   1.000
_cell.length_b   1.000
_cell.length_c   1.000
_cell.angle_alpha   90.00
_cell.angle_beta   90.00
_cell.angle_gamma   90.00
#
_symmetry.space_group_name_H-M   'P 1'
#
loop_
_entity.id
_entity.type
_entity.pdbx_description
1 polymer ?
#
loop_
_entity_poly.entity_id
_entity_poly.type
_entity_poly.pdbx_seq_one_letter_code
_entity_poly.pdbx_strand_id
1 'polypeptide(L)' 'MAQYKYDQFLQQKDLAAYDVLLEPGVQAPDAGIYRCRACGHEIGIAKGHTLPPQNHHQHAPGLGRIQWQLAVFAQAHG' A
#
# COMPACT_ATOMS: atom_id res chain seq x y z
N MET A 1 8.94 5.41 2.51
CA MET A 1 8.21 5.83 3.72
C MET A 1 7.47 7.09 3.34
N ALA A 2 6.14 7.02 3.41
CA ALA A 2 5.26 8.15 3.11
C ALA A 2 5.69 9.40 3.89
N GLN A 3 5.81 10.53 3.17
CA GLN A 3 6.21 11.82 3.73
C GLN A 3 4.98 12.71 3.89
N TYR A 4 4.95 13.52 4.94
CA TYR A 4 3.90 14.50 5.16
C TYR A 4 4.51 15.79 5.73
N LYS A 5 3.92 16.94 5.40
CA LYS A 5 4.32 18.24 5.95
C LYS A 5 3.46 18.66 7.14
N TYR A 6 2.17 18.39 7.08
CA TYR A 6 1.19 18.79 8.09
C TYR A 6 0.60 17.53 8.72
N ASP A 7 1.02 17.23 9.94
CA ASP A 7 0.58 16.07 10.73
C ASP A 7 -0.91 16.12 11.09
N GLN A 8 -1.47 17.31 11.28
CA GLN A 8 -2.90 17.53 11.56
C GLN A 8 -3.87 16.96 10.50
N PHE A 9 -3.38 16.61 9.30
CA PHE A 9 -4.19 15.96 8.25
C PHE A 9 -4.21 14.44 8.38
N LEU A 10 -3.40 13.87 9.26
CA LEU A 10 -3.28 12.43 9.47
C LEU A 10 -3.80 12.07 10.87
N GLN A 11 -4.44 10.92 10.95
CA GLN A 11 -4.78 10.29 12.22
C GLN A 11 -4.11 8.93 12.27
N GLN A 12 -3.43 8.64 13.37
CA GLN A 12 -3.00 7.28 13.65
C GLN A 12 -4.23 6.46 14.04
N LYS A 13 -4.42 5.33 13.35
CA LYS A 13 -5.48 4.36 13.63
C LYS A 13 -4.89 2.96 13.57
N ASP A 14 -5.39 2.09 14.42
CA ASP A 14 -5.09 0.67 14.41
C ASP A 14 -6.28 -0.07 13.79
N LEU A 15 -6.16 -0.41 12.51
CA LEU A 15 -7.19 -1.08 11.72
C LEU A 15 -6.58 -2.33 11.09
N ALA A 16 -7.33 -3.44 11.10
CA ALA A 16 -6.87 -4.69 10.50
C ALA A 16 -6.46 -4.56 9.01
N ALA A 17 -6.99 -3.55 8.29
CA ALA A 17 -6.60 -3.25 6.90
C ALA A 17 -5.08 -3.01 6.74
N TYR A 18 -4.39 -2.50 7.77
CA TYR A 18 -2.95 -2.29 7.76
C TYR A 18 -2.14 -3.59 7.87
N ASP A 19 -2.75 -4.68 8.34
CA ASP A 19 -2.08 -5.98 8.50
C ASP A 19 -2.28 -6.92 7.30
N VAL A 20 -3.19 -6.57 6.39
CA VAL A 20 -3.47 -7.37 5.19
C VAL A 20 -2.33 -7.26 4.18
N LEU A 21 -1.87 -8.41 3.68
CA LEU A 21 -0.91 -8.51 2.59
C LEU A 21 -1.63 -8.91 1.31
N LEU A 22 -1.64 -8.00 0.35
CA LEU A 22 -2.30 -8.17 -0.94
C LEU A 22 -1.31 -8.63 -2.00
N GLU A 23 -1.71 -9.63 -2.77
CA GLU A 23 -0.91 -10.12 -3.90
C GLU A 23 -0.96 -9.14 -5.08
N PRO A 24 0.03 -9.16 -5.98
CA PRO A 24 -0.01 -8.37 -7.21
C PRO A 24 -1.26 -8.64 -8.04
N GLY A 25 -1.80 -7.62 -8.71
CA GLY A 25 -2.93 -7.77 -9.63
C GLY A 25 -4.31 -7.90 -8.97
N VAL A 26 -4.41 -7.87 -7.63
CA VAL A 26 -5.71 -7.77 -6.95
C VAL A 26 -6.17 -6.31 -6.87
N GLN A 27 -7.48 -6.10 -6.74
CA GLN A 27 -8.02 -4.76 -6.50
C GLN A 27 -7.70 -4.27 -5.09
N ALA A 28 -7.32 -3.00 -4.96
CA ALA A 28 -7.11 -2.37 -3.67
C ALA A 28 -8.47 -2.17 -2.95
N PRO A 29 -8.68 -2.77 -1.76
CA PRO A 29 -9.93 -2.63 -1.02
C PRO A 29 -10.16 -1.20 -0.51
N ASP A 30 -9.06 -0.49 -0.24
CA ASP A 30 -9.02 0.85 0.30
C ASP A 30 -8.15 1.76 -0.57
N ALA A 31 -8.55 3.02 -0.71
CA ALA A 31 -7.75 4.04 -1.38
C ALA A 31 -6.59 4.46 -0.46
N GLY A 32 -5.44 4.78 -1.03
CA GLY A 32 -4.33 5.30 -0.24
C GLY A 32 -2.96 4.95 -0.77
N ILE A 33 -1.98 4.98 0.12
CA ILE A 33 -0.60 4.61 -0.16
C ILE A 33 -0.38 3.17 0.28
N TYR A 34 0.08 2.32 -0.63
CA TYR A 34 0.53 0.96 -0.33
C TYR A 34 2.03 0.88 -0.48
N ARG A 35 2.65 0.04 0.35
CA ARG A 35 4.08 -0.27 0.27
C ARG A 35 4.29 -1.75 -0.03
N CYS A 36 5.34 -2.06 -0.77
CA CYS A 36 5.84 -3.41 -0.85
C CYS A 36 6.45 -3.81 0.49
N ARG A 37 6.02 -4.93 1.08
CA ARG A 37 6.57 -5.43 2.33
C ARG A 37 8.06 -5.78 2.23
N ALA A 38 8.49 -6.28 1.07
CA ALA A 38 9.84 -6.77 0.83
C ALA A 38 10.86 -5.64 0.57
N CYS A 39 10.55 -4.69 -0.33
CA CYS A 39 11.49 -3.64 -0.74
C CYS A 39 11.13 -2.23 -0.23
N GLY A 40 9.92 -2.02 0.28
CA GLY A 40 9.45 -0.72 0.75
C GLY A 40 9.03 0.26 -0.37
N HIS A 41 9.04 -0.13 -1.64
CA HIS A 41 8.52 0.69 -2.74
C HIS A 41 7.05 1.05 -2.51
N GLU A 42 6.69 2.31 -2.74
CA GLU A 42 5.37 2.86 -2.43
C GLU A 42 4.62 3.28 -3.69
N ILE A 43 3.30 3.11 -3.67
CA ILE A 43 2.38 3.55 -4.73
C ILE A 43 1.17 4.24 -4.10
N GLY A 44 0.60 5.22 -4.81
CA GLY A 44 -0.75 5.73 -4.53
C GLY A 44 -1.77 5.03 -5.41
N ILE A 45 -2.91 4.60 -4.86
CA ILE A 45 -3.96 3.92 -5.62
C ILE A 45 -5.35 4.28 -5.11
N ALA A 46 -6.31 4.41 -6.03
CA ALA A 46 -7.72 4.58 -5.69
C ALA A 46 -8.37 3.24 -5.32
N LYS A 47 -9.43 3.29 -4.51
CA LYS A 47 -10.20 2.09 -4.14
C LYS A 47 -10.75 1.39 -5.38
N GLY A 48 -10.67 0.07 -5.41
CA GLY A 48 -11.14 -0.79 -6.51
C GLY A 48 -10.20 -0.86 -7.71
N HIS A 49 -9.15 -0.03 -7.77
CA HIS A 49 -8.14 -0.13 -8.83
C HIS A 49 -7.17 -1.29 -8.57
N THR A 50 -6.66 -1.87 -9.65
CA THR A 50 -5.76 -3.02 -9.60
C THR A 50 -4.35 -2.63 -9.17
N LEU A 51 -3.84 -3.31 -8.14
CA LEU A 51 -2.46 -3.17 -7.69
C LEU A 51 -1.48 -3.62 -8.78
N PRO A 52 -0.31 -2.95 -8.92
CA PRO A 52 0.63 -3.23 -9.99
C PRO A 52 1.00 -4.72 -10.07
N PRO A 53 1.07 -5.28 -11.29
CA PRO A 53 1.48 -6.65 -11.48
C PRO A 53 2.96 -6.84 -11.15
N GLN A 54 3.35 -8.08 -10.89
CA GLN A 54 4.71 -8.48 -10.48
C GLN A 54 5.82 -8.00 -11.45
N ASN A 55 5.47 -7.71 -12.71
CA ASN A 55 6.44 -7.47 -13.77
C ASN A 55 6.96 -6.03 -13.87
N HIS A 56 6.46 -5.09 -13.06
CA HIS A 56 6.93 -3.70 -13.15
C HIS A 56 8.31 -3.51 -12.49
N HIS A 57 8.64 -4.31 -11.45
CA HIS A 57 9.94 -4.31 -10.78
C HIS A 57 10.20 -5.69 -10.17
N GLN A 58 10.91 -6.57 -10.89
CA GLN A 58 11.33 -7.85 -10.31
C GLN A 58 12.31 -7.59 -9.16
N HIS A 59 12.02 -8.17 -7.98
CA HIS A 59 12.95 -8.09 -6.87
C HIS A 59 14.25 -8.83 -7.19
N ALA A 60 15.36 -8.34 -6.63
CA ALA A 60 16.58 -9.12 -6.57
C ALA A 60 16.32 -10.48 -5.87
N PRO A 61 17.01 -11.56 -6.27
CA PRO A 61 16.91 -12.84 -5.60
C PRO A 61 17.11 -12.71 -4.08
N GLY A 62 16.27 -13.37 -3.29
CA GLY A 62 16.34 -13.37 -1.82
C GLY A 62 15.54 -12.28 -1.10
N LEU A 63 15.01 -11.26 -1.81
CA LEU A 63 14.23 -10.20 -1.17
C LEU A 63 12.81 -10.63 -0.75
N GLY A 64 12.33 -11.76 -1.29
CA GLY A 64 10.96 -12.25 -1.10
C GLY A 64 9.99 -11.77 -2.19
N ARG A 65 8.74 -12.24 -2.11
CA ARG A 65 7.70 -11.93 -3.11
C ARG A 65 7.14 -10.51 -2.92
N ILE A 66 6.60 -9.93 -3.99
CA ILE A 66 5.88 -8.66 -3.91
C ILE A 66 4.57 -8.91 -3.16
N GLN A 67 4.36 -8.20 -2.05
CA GLN A 67 3.09 -8.13 -1.36
C GLN A 67 2.85 -6.68 -0.95
N TRP A 68 1.66 -6.18 -1.23
CA TRP A 68 1.27 -4.81 -0.96
C TRP A 68 0.59 -4.72 0.40
N GLN A 69 1.08 -3.82 1.23
CA GLN A 69 0.54 -3.52 2.55
C GLN A 69 0.10 -2.06 2.57
N LEU A 70 -1.09 -1.78 3.11
CA LEU A 70 -1.57 -0.41 3.28
C LEU A 70 -0.64 0.33 4.26
N ALA A 71 -0.18 1.52 3.89
CA ALA A 71 0.67 2.38 4.72
C ALA A 71 -0.05 3.65 5.17
N VAL A 72 -0.84 4.27 4.27
CA VAL A 72 -1.69 5.42 4.58
C VAL A 72 -3.04 5.19 3.94
N PHE A 73 -4.11 5.27 4.74
CA PHE A 73 -5.48 5.12 4.25
C PHE A 73 -6.05 6.51 3.90
N ALA A 74 -6.36 6.73 2.62
CA ALA A 74 -7.19 7.85 2.19
C ALA A 74 -8.67 7.53 2.48
N GLN A 75 -9.05 7.67 3.75
CA GLN A 75 -10.41 7.40 4.20
C GLN A 75 -11.40 8.34 3.49
N ALA A 76 -12.38 7.77 2.78
CA ALA A 76 -13.49 8.55 2.27
C ALA A 76 -14.33 9.02 3.45
N HIS A 77 -14.70 10.30 3.47
CA HIS A 77 -15.77 10.75 4.35
C HIS A 77 -17.07 10.05 3.91
N GLY A 78 -17.72 9.39 4.86
CA GLY A 78 -19.11 8.94 4.70
C GLY A 78 -20.07 10.11 4.75
#